data_AF-A0A3M2UA36-F1
#
_entry.id   AF-A0A3M2UA36-F1
#
_cell.length_a   1.000
_cell.length_b   1.000
_cell.length_c   1.000
_cell.angle_alpha   90.00
_cell.angle_beta   90.00
_cell.angle_gamma   90.00
#
_symmetry.space_group_name_H-M   'P 1'
#
loop_
_entity.id
_entity.type
_entity.pdbx_description
1 polymer ?
#
loop_
_entity_poly.entity_id
_entity_poly.type
_entity_poly.pdbx_seq_one_letter_code
_entity_poly.pdbx_strand_id
1 'polypeptide(L)'
;GPASPGEIVLINASALSANQDAFVLLRKAELIVLVVRAEDTTVPMLEDTLHNLNTAFKKVDGIIINRRRFEVPEQVLRFLKRIGSRG
;
A
#
# COMPACT_ATOMS: atom_id res chain seq x y z
N GLY A 1 21.33 4.23 -12.07
CA GLY A 1 21.76 5.59 -12.45
C GLY A 1 20.55 6.47 -12.53
N PRO A 2 20.70 7.75 -12.90
CA PRO A 2 19.54 8.58 -13.28
C PRO A 2 18.80 7.92 -14.46
N ALA A 3 17.49 8.13 -14.54
CA ALA A 3 16.67 7.65 -15.66
C ALA A 3 17.08 8.37 -16.96
N SER A 4 17.09 7.66 -18.08
CA SER A 4 17.27 8.30 -19.40
C SER A 4 15.98 9.00 -19.83
N PRO A 5 16.01 9.93 -20.81
CA PRO A 5 14.79 10.54 -21.33
C PRO A 5 13.78 9.50 -21.80
N GLY A 6 12.55 9.57 -21.27
CA GLY A 6 11.47 8.63 -21.56
C GLY A 6 11.44 7.36 -20.68
N GLU A 7 12.42 7.16 -19.81
CA GLU A 7 12.44 6.03 -18.87
C GLU A 7 11.80 6.40 -17.53
N ILE A 8 11.13 5.42 -16.92
CA ILE A 8 10.61 5.52 -15.55
C ILE A 8 11.36 4.52 -14.69
N VAL A 9 12.00 5.00 -13.63
CA VAL A 9 12.71 4.15 -12.67
C VAL A 9 11.81 3.93 -11.46
N LEU A 10 11.48 2.66 -11.20
CA LEU A 10 10.75 2.25 -10.01
C LEU A 10 11.73 1.87 -8.89
N ILE A 11 11.66 2.59 -7.78
CA ILE A 11 12.46 2.33 -6.58
C ILE A 11 11.56 1.61 -5.57
N ASN A 12 11.89 0.37 -5.23
CA ASN A 12 11.19 -0.36 -4.18
C ASN A 12 11.82 -0.06 -2.81
N ALA A 13 11.09 0.69 -1.98
CA ALA A 13 11.45 1.00 -0.60
C ALA A 13 10.47 0.31 0.36
N SER A 14 10.71 -0.98 0.64
CA SER A 14 9.84 -1.82 1.47
C SER A 14 10.12 -1.68 2.98
N ALA A 15 9.11 -2.01 3.79
CA ALA A 15 9.20 -2.10 5.25
C ALA A 15 9.68 -0.80 5.94
N LEU A 16 9.06 0.33 5.56
CA LEU A 16 9.39 1.68 6.07
C LEU A 16 9.51 1.78 7.61
N SER A 17 8.71 1.03 8.36
CA SER A 17 8.77 1.03 9.83
C SER A 17 10.00 0.32 10.40
N ALA A 18 10.60 -0.61 9.67
CA ALA A 18 11.70 -1.45 10.12
C ALA A 18 13.03 -1.19 9.37
N ASN A 19 13.00 -0.39 8.29
CA ASN A 19 14.13 -0.21 7.39
C ASN A 19 14.48 1.27 7.19
N GLN A 20 15.53 1.73 7.87
CA GLN A 20 16.03 3.10 7.70
C GLN A 20 16.66 3.33 6.31
N ASP A 21 17.19 2.30 5.66
CA ASP A 21 17.78 2.42 4.31
C ASP A 21 16.70 2.72 3.26
N ALA A 22 15.44 2.35 3.52
CA ALA A 22 14.31 2.72 2.69
C ALA A 22 14.18 4.25 2.57
N PHE A 23 14.45 5.01 3.65
CA PHE A 23 14.42 6.47 3.61
C PHE A 23 15.57 7.06 2.77
N VAL A 24 16.74 6.40 2.76
CA VAL A 24 17.87 6.83 1.91
C VAL A 24 17.54 6.65 0.44
N LEU A 25 16.86 5.56 0.08
CA LEU A 25 16.40 5.32 -1.29
C LEU A 25 15.36 6.35 -1.72
N LEU A 26 14.40 6.67 -0.86
CA LEU A 26 13.33 7.63 -1.15
C LEU A 26 13.84 9.07 -1.35
N ARG A 27 14.98 9.46 -0.77
CA ARG A 27 15.60 10.78 -1.05
C ARG A 27 15.97 10.99 -2.51
N LYS A 28 16.10 9.91 -3.29
CA LYS A 28 16.40 9.97 -4.73
C LYS A 28 15.14 9.91 -5.60
N ALA A 29 13.97 9.72 -4.99
CA ALA A 29 12.71 9.60 -5.70
C ALA A 29 12.07 10.98 -5.90
N GLU A 30 11.54 11.23 -7.09
CA GLU A 30 10.79 12.44 -7.43
C GLU A 30 9.32 12.32 -7.01
N LEU A 31 8.81 11.09 -7.06
CA LEU A 31 7.45 10.70 -6.68
C LEU A 31 7.51 9.57 -5.66
N ILE A 32 6.73 9.71 -4.59
CA ILE A 32 6.62 8.72 -3.52
C ILE A 32 5.17 8.27 -3.43
N VAL A 33 4.94 6.97 -3.60
CA VAL A 33 3.63 6.34 -3.46
C VAL A 33 3.69 5.32 -2.33
N LEU A 34 2.78 5.44 -1.36
CA LEU A 34 2.70 4.53 -0.23
C LEU A 34 1.76 3.36 -0.55
N VAL A 35 2.26 2.13 -0.47
CA VAL A 35 1.43 0.93 -0.63
C VAL A 35 1.06 0.38 0.74
N VAL A 36 -0.23 0.24 1.01
CA VAL A 36 -0.75 -0.30 2.27
C VAL A 36 -1.53 -1.59 2.03
N ARG A 37 -1.51 -2.52 2.98
CA ARG A 37 -2.36 -3.72 2.95
C ARG A 37 -3.65 -3.44 3.71
N ALA A 38 -4.79 -3.40 3.02
CA ALA A 38 -6.08 -3.05 3.62
C ALA A 38 -6.50 -3.97 4.76
N GLU A 39 -6.12 -5.26 4.70
CA GLU A 39 -6.46 -6.27 5.71
C GLU A 39 -5.63 -6.16 6.99
N ASP A 40 -4.40 -5.63 6.90
CA ASP A 40 -3.44 -5.61 8.02
C ASP A 40 -3.09 -4.20 8.53
N THR A 41 -3.42 -3.16 7.76
CA THR A 41 -3.02 -1.78 8.07
C THR A 41 -4.14 -1.09 8.84
N THR A 42 -3.84 -0.65 10.06
CA THR A 42 -4.77 0.15 10.87
C THR A 42 -4.65 1.63 10.52
N VAL A 43 -5.71 2.41 10.81
CA VAL A 43 -5.71 3.87 10.59
C VAL A 43 -4.55 4.55 11.34
N PRO A 44 -4.30 4.27 12.64
CA PRO A 44 -3.17 4.91 13.34
C PRO A 44 -1.82 4.58 12.72
N MET A 45 -1.59 3.32 12.32
CA MET A 45 -0.34 2.92 11.67
C MET A 45 -0.13 3.65 10.33
N LEU A 46 -1.21 3.90 9.58
CA LEU A 46 -1.18 4.69 8.35
C LEU A 46 -0.84 6.15 8.66
N GLU A 47 -1.50 6.76 9.64
CA GLU A 47 -1.26 8.15 10.05
C GLU A 47 0.19 8.36 10.51
N ASP A 48 0.73 7.47 11.35
CA ASP A 48 2.12 7.50 11.81
C ASP A 48 3.09 7.42 10.63
N THR A 49 2.83 6.51 9.68
CA THR A 49 3.67 6.33 8.50
C THR A 49 3.65 7.58 7.60
N LEU A 50 2.46 8.15 7.37
CA LEU A 50 2.32 9.37 6.58
C LEU A 50 2.99 10.57 7.26
N HIS A 51 2.87 10.69 8.59
CA HIS A 51 3.54 11.74 9.35
C HIS A 51 5.06 11.65 9.22
N ASN A 52 5.63 10.44 9.35
CA ASN A 52 7.06 10.21 9.19
C ASN A 52 7.55 10.52 7.77
N LEU A 53 6.82 10.06 6.75
CA LEU A 53 7.15 10.35 5.34
C LEU A 53 7.04 11.84 5.01
N ASN A 54 5.98 12.51 5.47
CA ASN A 54 5.82 13.95 5.26
C ASN A 54 6.87 14.76 6.01
N THR A 55 7.31 14.32 7.19
CA THR A 55 8.40 14.99 7.91
C THR A 55 9.73 14.85 7.17
N ALA A 56 10.02 13.66 6.64
CA ALA A 56 11.29 13.37 5.98
C ALA A 56 11.38 13.92 4.54
N PHE A 57 10.28 13.89 3.78
CA PHE A 57 10.28 14.19 2.33
C PHE A 57 9.35 15.34 1.94
N LYS A 58 8.61 15.92 2.90
CA LYS A 58 7.62 16.99 2.70
C LYS A 58 6.41 16.64 1.83
N LYS A 59 6.37 15.46 1.21
CA LYS A 59 5.21 14.98 0.45
C LYS A 59 5.15 13.46 0.30
N VAL A 60 3.92 12.96 0.18
CA VAL A 60 3.56 11.64 -0.36
C VAL A 60 2.54 11.90 -1.46
N ASP A 61 2.84 11.49 -2.69
CA ASP A 61 2.04 11.87 -3.88
C ASP A 61 0.77 11.02 -4.02
N GLY A 62 0.68 9.88 -3.33
CA GLY A 62 -0.52 9.05 -3.30
C GLY A 62 -0.40 7.80 -2.44
N ILE A 63 -1.54 7.15 -2.23
CA ILE A 63 -1.65 5.91 -1.45
C ILE A 63 -2.33 4.85 -2.32
N ILE A 64 -1.69 3.68 -2.44
CA ILE A 64 -2.28 2.49 -3.07
C ILE A 64 -2.76 1.56 -1.98
N ILE A 65 -4.07 1.34 -1.94
CA ILE A 65 -4.70 0.37 -1.05
C ILE A 65 -4.69 -0.99 -1.75
N ASN A 66 -3.85 -1.89 -1.26
CA ASN A 66 -3.70 -3.24 -1.79
C ASN A 66 -4.43 -4.27 -0.92
N ARG A 67 -4.78 -5.42 -1.52
CA ARG A 67 -5.50 -6.53 -0.85
C ARG A 67 -6.80 -6.12 -0.18
N ARG A 68 -7.51 -5.16 -0.77
CA ARG A 68 -8.87 -4.85 -0.35
C ARG A 68 -9.77 -6.03 -0.69
N ARG A 69 -10.14 -6.81 0.33
CA ARG A 69 -11.18 -7.84 0.20
C ARG A 69 -12.54 -7.15 0.33
N PHE A 70 -13.44 -7.47 -0.58
CA PHE A 70 -14.85 -7.12 -0.42
C PHE A 70 -15.49 -8.28 0.35
N GLU A 71 -16.11 -7.97 1.49
CA GLU A 71 -16.89 -8.97 2.20
C GLU A 71 -18.01 -9.46 1.27
N VAL A 72 -18.08 -10.78 1.07
CA VAL A 72 -19.19 -11.36 0.33
C VAL A 72 -20.43 -11.23 1.20
N PRO A 73 -21.49 -10.55 0.74
CA PRO A 73 -22.68 -10.36 1.56
C PRO A 73 -23.23 -11.70 2.05
N GLU A 74 -23.64 -11.74 3.31
CA GLU A 74 -24.21 -12.94 3.96
C GLU A 74 -25.32 -13.61 3.15
N GLN A 75 -26.10 -12.82 2.40
CA GLN A 75 -27.14 -13.32 1.50
C GLN A 75 -26.58 -14.19 0.36
N VAL A 76 -25.44 -13.80 -0.22
CA VAL A 76 -24.76 -14.54 -1.28
C VAL A 76 -24.15 -15.83 -0.72
N LEU A 77 -23.55 -15.76 0.47
CA LEU A 77 -23.04 -16.95 1.16
C LEU A 77 -24.16 -17.96 1.46
N ARG A 78 -25.33 -17.49 1.94
CA ARG A 78 -26.51 -18.34 2.15
C ARG A 78 -27.04 -18.96 0.85
N PHE A 79 -27.06 -18.21 -0.24
CA PHE A 79 -27.48 -18.71 -1.54
C PHE A 79 -26.56 -19.83 -2.05
N LEU A 80 -25.24 -19.64 -1.99
CA LEU A 80 -24.25 -20.64 -2.39
C LEU A 80 -24.36 -21.92 -1.54
N LYS A 81 -24.51 -21.80 -0.22
CA LYS A 81 -24.76 -22.95 0.67
C LYS A 81 -26.02 -23.72 0.27
N ARG A 82 -27.11 -23.01 -0.08
CA ARG A 82 -28.38 -23.64 -0.48
C ARG A 82 -28.31 -24.39 -1.80
N ILE A 83 -27.44 -23.98 -2.72
CA ILE A 83 -27.22 -24.68 -4.00
C ILE A 83 -26.29 -25.88 -3.81
N GLY A 84 -25.23 -25.73 -3.01
CA GLY A 84 -24.28 -26.81 -2.74
C GLY A 84 -24.85 -27.99 -1.93
N SER A 85 -25.81 -27.75 -1.02
CA SER A 85 -26.48 -28.83 -0.26
C SER A 85 -27.55 -29.60 -1.03
N ARG A 86 -27.74 -29.36 -2.33
CA ARG A 86 -28.69 -30.09 -3.19
C ARG A 86 -28.02 -31.11 -4.11
N GLY A 87 -26.71 -31.35 -3.94
CA GLY A 87 -25.94 -32.39 -4.62
C GLY A 87 -25.59 -33.54 -3.69
#